data_AF-A0A428WAP6-F1
#
_entry.id   AF-A0A428WAP6-F1
#
_cell.length_a   1.000
_cell.length_b   1.000
_cell.length_c   1.000
_cell.angle_alpha   90.00
_cell.angle_beta   90.00
_cell.angle_gamma   90.00
#
_symmetry.space_group_name_H-M   'P 1'
#
loop_
_entity.id
_entity.type
_entity.pdbx_description
1 polymer ?
#
loop_
_entity_poly.entity_id
_entity_poly.type
_entity_poly.pdbx_seq_one_letter_code
_entity_poly.pdbx_strand_id
1 'polypeptide(L)'
;MKRIPGLVAGLVTALALLTAGCTAFDEQPAPSPTSAPASAAPTPTFTDVSRGDTESVVKLLKYDARALAVVVEPTVFLDGTTFCTAFGIPGTDPRCERSWVTEDSKTKVTLPVTTRAKLLTVRDGDPECIDERTGAGACLWDPAELARRTAPADGILVRLTTEDGTATRIAEVYLP
;
A
#
# COMPACT_ATOMS: atom_id res chain seq x y z
N MET A 1 0.03 -19.96 -33.71
CA MET A 1 -0.80 -21.13 -33.34
C MET A 1 0.06 -22.16 -32.63
N LYS A 2 -0.08 -22.33 -31.31
CA LYS A 2 0.46 -23.51 -30.60
C LYS A 2 -0.36 -23.72 -29.32
N ARG A 3 -1.17 -24.78 -29.32
CA ARG A 3 -2.02 -25.21 -28.20
C ARG A 3 -1.21 -26.18 -27.34
N ILE A 4 -1.29 -26.08 -26.02
CA ILE A 4 -0.87 -27.14 -25.09
C ILE A 4 -2.04 -27.39 -24.13
N PRO A 5 -2.71 -28.55 -24.19
CA PRO A 5 -3.70 -28.97 -23.21
C PRO A 5 -3.02 -29.84 -22.13
N GLY A 6 -3.19 -29.49 -20.86
CA GLY A 6 -2.73 -30.27 -19.72
C GLY A 6 -3.85 -30.40 -18.70
N LEU A 7 -4.72 -31.37 -18.93
CA LEU A 7 -5.88 -31.72 -18.10
C LEU A 7 -5.42 -32.82 -17.14
N VAL A 8 -5.38 -32.55 -15.83
CA VAL A 8 -5.18 -33.61 -14.82
C VAL A 8 -6.31 -33.52 -13.81
N ALA A 9 -7.27 -34.42 -14.01
CA ALA A 9 -8.33 -34.74 -13.07
C ALA A 9 -7.74 -35.56 -11.91
N GLY A 10 -7.98 -35.12 -10.68
CA GLY A 10 -7.62 -35.83 -9.46
C GLY A 10 -8.83 -35.90 -8.53
N LEU A 11 -9.71 -36.87 -8.80
CA LEU A 11 -10.83 -37.26 -7.96
C LEU A 11 -10.32 -38.29 -6.95
N VAL A 12 -10.29 -37.98 -5.66
CA VAL A 12 -10.20 -39.01 -4.60
C VAL A 12 -11.19 -38.70 -3.50
N THR A 13 -12.27 -39.46 -3.55
CA THR A 13 -13.29 -39.61 -2.50
C THR A 13 -12.74 -40.57 -1.44
N ALA A 14 -12.72 -40.17 -0.16
CA ALA A 14 -12.54 -41.08 0.96
C ALA A 14 -13.60 -40.81 2.02
N LEU A 15 -14.68 -41.58 1.90
CA LEU A 15 -15.78 -41.71 2.85
C LEU A 15 -15.30 -42.65 3.97
N ALA A 16 -15.20 -42.16 5.21
CA ALA A 16 -14.97 -43.00 6.38
C ALA A 16 -16.16 -42.86 7.33
N LEU A 17 -16.89 -43.97 7.44
CA LEU A 17 -18.03 -44.22 8.31
C LEU A 17 -17.56 -44.75 9.68
N LEU A 18 -18.37 -44.46 10.70
CA LEU A 18 -18.59 -45.21 11.96
C LEU A 18 -17.52 -45.13 13.06
N THR A 19 -17.91 -44.51 14.18
CA THR A 19 -18.10 -45.23 15.46
C THR A 19 -19.05 -44.44 16.36
N ALA A 20 -20.21 -45.04 16.68
CA ALA A 20 -21.08 -44.62 17.77
C ALA A 20 -20.52 -45.20 19.08
N GLY A 21 -20.23 -44.32 20.04
CA GLY A 21 -19.84 -44.69 21.40
C GLY A 21 -20.56 -43.77 22.38
N CYS A 22 -21.63 -44.28 23.00
CA CYS A 22 -22.33 -43.62 24.09
C CYS A 22 -21.54 -43.79 25.38
N THR A 23 -20.91 -42.73 25.86
CA THR A 23 -20.46 -42.61 27.26
C THR A 23 -21.05 -41.33 27.82
N ALA A 24 -22.03 -41.48 28.73
CA ALA A 24 -22.54 -40.39 29.53
C ALA A 24 -21.45 -39.98 30.52
N PHE A 25 -20.75 -38.89 30.21
CA PHE A 25 -19.89 -38.19 31.16
C PHE A 25 -20.73 -37.12 31.85
N ASP A 26 -20.70 -37.14 33.17
CA ASP A 26 -21.20 -36.08 34.04
C ASP A 26 -20.34 -34.82 33.78
N GLU A 27 -20.84 -33.95 32.91
CA GLU A 27 -20.15 -32.74 32.45
C GLU A 27 -20.27 -31.65 33.51
N GLN A 28 -19.29 -31.62 34.42
CA GLN A 28 -19.08 -30.49 35.32
C GLN A 28 -18.94 -29.22 34.47
N PRO A 29 -19.77 -28.17 34.64
CA PRO A 29 -19.70 -26.97 33.83
C PRO A 29 -18.31 -26.35 33.95
N ALA A 30 -17.48 -26.53 32.93
CA ALA A 30 -16.23 -25.83 32.83
C ALA A 30 -16.56 -24.34 32.83
N PRO A 31 -15.87 -23.50 33.62
CA PRO A 31 -16.08 -22.06 33.59
C PRO A 31 -15.88 -21.61 32.14
N SER A 32 -16.93 -21.01 31.56
CA SER A 32 -16.89 -20.48 30.21
C SER A 32 -15.62 -19.66 30.05
N PRO A 33 -14.75 -19.93 29.06
CA PRO A 33 -13.59 -19.10 28.83
C PRO A 33 -14.09 -17.68 28.60
N THR A 34 -13.82 -16.79 29.57
CA THR A 34 -13.99 -15.35 29.38
C THR A 34 -13.13 -14.98 28.18
N SER A 35 -13.79 -14.83 27.04
CA SER A 35 -13.15 -14.40 25.81
C SER A 35 -12.66 -12.98 26.09
N ALA A 36 -11.37 -12.83 26.34
CA ALA A 36 -10.75 -11.52 26.45
C ALA A 36 -11.12 -10.76 25.16
N PRO A 37 -11.57 -9.50 25.25
CA PRO A 37 -11.89 -8.73 24.06
C PRO A 37 -10.67 -8.74 23.14
N ALA A 38 -10.86 -9.16 21.89
CA ALA A 38 -9.82 -9.12 20.89
C ALA A 38 -9.31 -7.67 20.82
N SER A 39 -8.03 -7.46 21.10
CA SER A 39 -7.39 -6.16 20.93
C SER A 39 -7.60 -5.74 19.49
N ALA A 40 -8.33 -4.65 19.27
CA ALA A 40 -8.53 -4.09 17.95
C ALA A 40 -7.14 -3.80 17.34
N ALA A 41 -6.94 -4.21 16.09
CA ALA A 41 -5.74 -3.85 15.36
C ALA A 41 -5.63 -2.31 15.30
N PRO A 42 -4.43 -1.74 15.44
CA PRO A 42 -4.27 -0.29 15.36
C PRO A 42 -4.70 0.21 13.98
N THR A 43 -5.54 1.24 13.95
CA THR A 43 -5.94 1.91 12.71
C THR A 43 -4.72 2.61 12.10
N PRO A 44 -4.45 2.46 10.79
CA PRO A 44 -3.36 3.16 10.13
C PRO A 44 -3.51 4.66 10.29
N THR A 45 -2.41 5.34 10.61
CA THR A 45 -2.35 6.80 10.66
C THR A 45 -1.56 7.34 9.47
N PHE A 46 -1.88 8.58 9.08
CA PHE A 46 -1.11 9.28 8.05
C PHE A 46 0.21 9.77 8.62
N THR A 47 1.31 9.51 7.89
CA THR A 47 2.63 10.03 8.24
C THR A 47 2.64 11.56 8.18
N ASP A 48 3.08 12.22 9.25
CA ASP A 48 3.36 13.66 9.25
C ASP A 48 4.71 13.93 8.56
N VAL A 49 4.67 14.14 7.25
CA VAL A 49 5.85 14.40 6.40
C VAL A 49 6.49 15.77 6.63
N SER A 50 5.90 16.61 7.50
CA SER A 50 6.45 17.94 7.81
C SER A 50 7.46 17.95 8.95
N ARG A 51 7.70 16.79 9.60
CA ARG A 51 8.54 16.69 10.80
C ARG A 51 9.44 15.48 10.77
N GLY A 52 10.69 15.68 11.19
CA GLY A 52 11.70 14.64 11.30
C GLY A 52 11.99 13.95 9.98
N ASP A 53 12.64 12.80 10.10
CA ASP A 53 13.03 11.96 8.98
C ASP A 53 11.92 10.96 8.68
N THR A 54 11.39 11.00 7.46
CA THR A 54 10.27 10.14 7.07
C THR A 54 10.48 9.52 5.71
N GLU A 55 9.92 8.34 5.52
CA GLU A 55 9.73 7.73 4.21
C GLU A 55 8.26 7.26 4.11
N SER A 56 7.51 7.83 3.18
CA SER A 56 6.07 7.53 3.04
C SER A 56 5.64 7.60 1.58
N VAL A 57 4.62 6.83 1.22
CA VAL A 57 3.89 7.07 -0.03
C VAL A 57 2.93 8.24 0.19
N VAL A 58 2.93 9.18 -0.74
CA VAL A 58 2.05 10.35 -0.74
C VAL A 58 1.55 10.60 -2.15
N LYS A 59 0.48 11.37 -2.26
CA LYS A 59 0.02 11.92 -3.51
C LYS A 59 0.70 13.27 -3.75
N LEU A 60 1.59 13.33 -4.74
CA LEU A 60 2.22 14.58 -5.18
C LEU A 60 1.24 15.36 -6.06
N LEU A 61 0.73 16.46 -5.52
CA LEU A 61 -0.27 17.31 -6.17
C LEU A 61 0.36 18.40 -7.04
N LYS A 62 1.55 18.89 -6.66
CA LYS A 62 2.27 19.92 -7.41
C LYS A 62 3.76 19.89 -7.09
N TYR A 63 4.59 20.11 -8.11
CA TYR A 63 6.00 20.45 -7.97
C TYR A 63 6.29 21.83 -8.58
N ASP A 64 6.90 22.71 -7.81
CA ASP A 64 7.38 24.02 -8.25
C ASP A 64 8.91 24.06 -8.21
N ALA A 65 9.52 23.88 -9.39
CA ALA A 65 10.98 23.88 -9.53
C ALA A 65 11.61 25.24 -9.21
N ARG A 66 10.89 26.35 -9.38
CA ARG A 66 11.44 27.70 -9.12
C ARG A 66 11.43 28.02 -7.64
N ALA A 67 10.35 27.65 -6.94
CA ALA A 67 10.22 27.83 -5.50
C ALA A 67 10.95 26.75 -4.70
N LEU A 68 11.40 25.67 -5.35
CA LEU A 68 11.91 24.45 -4.71
C LEU A 68 10.92 23.95 -3.66
N ALA A 69 9.67 23.75 -4.08
CA ALA A 69 8.58 23.36 -3.20
C ALA A 69 7.71 22.27 -3.84
N VAL A 70 7.13 21.42 -2.99
CA VAL A 70 6.09 20.47 -3.38
C VAL A 70 4.83 20.68 -2.56
N VAL A 71 3.68 20.36 -3.15
CA VAL A 71 2.42 20.16 -2.43
C VAL A 71 2.10 18.69 -2.48
N VAL A 72 2.00 18.06 -1.32
CA VAL A 72 1.71 16.62 -1.16
C VAL A 72 0.48 16.42 -0.30
N GLU A 73 -0.20 15.30 -0.51
CA GLU A 73 -1.29 14.82 0.33
C GLU A 73 -0.88 13.44 0.88
N PRO A 74 -0.72 13.29 2.20
CA PRO A 74 -0.42 12.00 2.81
C PRO A 74 -1.47 10.95 2.43
N THR A 75 -1.01 9.74 2.13
CA THR A 75 -1.83 8.63 1.68
C THR A 75 -1.45 7.36 2.44
N VAL A 76 -2.44 6.58 2.87
CA VAL A 76 -2.22 5.20 3.32
C VAL A 76 -2.14 4.34 2.07
N PHE A 77 -1.02 3.66 1.85
CA PHE A 77 -0.76 2.80 0.70
C PHE A 77 -0.50 1.37 1.19
N LEU A 78 -1.47 0.47 1.00
CA LEU A 78 -1.44 -0.91 1.50
C LEU A 78 -1.92 -1.88 0.41
N ASP A 79 -1.55 -3.16 0.51
CA ASP A 79 -2.23 -4.19 -0.27
C ASP A 79 -3.69 -4.34 0.20
N GLY A 80 -4.56 -4.89 -0.67
CA GLY A 80 -6.00 -4.98 -0.39
C GLY A 80 -6.34 -5.77 0.88
N THR A 81 -5.61 -6.86 1.18
CA THR A 81 -5.90 -7.70 2.34
C THR A 81 -5.51 -6.99 3.63
N THR A 82 -4.33 -6.37 3.67
CA THR A 82 -3.87 -5.56 4.81
C THR A 82 -4.79 -4.36 5.02
N PHE A 83 -5.18 -3.67 3.94
CA PHE A 83 -6.13 -2.56 4.01
C PHE A 83 -7.45 -2.99 4.66
N CYS A 84 -8.09 -4.05 4.14
CA CYS A 84 -9.38 -4.48 4.68
C CYS A 84 -9.29 -4.94 6.14
N THR A 85 -8.21 -5.61 6.52
CA THR A 85 -7.96 -5.99 7.91
C THR A 85 -7.82 -4.77 8.82
N ALA A 86 -7.03 -3.79 8.40
CA ALA A 86 -6.73 -2.59 9.19
C ALA A 86 -7.95 -1.67 9.38
N PHE A 87 -8.89 -1.68 8.43
CA PHE A 87 -10.11 -0.87 8.47
C PHE A 87 -11.38 -1.66 8.82
N GLY A 88 -11.27 -2.96 9.16
CA GLY A 88 -12.42 -3.80 9.52
C GLY A 88 -13.43 -4.01 8.39
N ILE A 89 -12.96 -3.98 7.13
CA ILE A 89 -13.80 -4.20 5.94
C ILE A 89 -13.95 -5.71 5.72
N PRO A 90 -15.18 -6.22 5.43
CA PRO A 90 -15.37 -7.63 5.11
C PRO A 90 -14.50 -8.08 3.93
N GLY A 91 -13.84 -9.23 4.04
CA GLY A 91 -12.94 -9.75 2.99
C GLY A 91 -13.61 -10.01 1.63
N THR A 92 -14.94 -9.99 1.57
CA THR A 92 -15.73 -10.07 0.34
C THR A 92 -15.88 -8.74 -0.39
N ASP A 93 -15.38 -7.63 0.17
CA ASP A 93 -15.38 -6.33 -0.50
C ASP A 93 -14.38 -6.35 -1.68
N PRO A 94 -14.76 -5.89 -2.89
CA PRO A 94 -13.87 -5.90 -4.05
C PRO A 94 -12.55 -5.14 -3.87
N ARG A 95 -12.45 -4.25 -2.88
CA ARG A 95 -11.18 -3.57 -2.54
C ARG A 95 -10.14 -4.54 -1.97
N CYS A 96 -10.57 -5.60 -1.28
CA CYS A 96 -9.67 -6.56 -0.64
C CYS A 96 -8.90 -7.43 -1.64
N GLU A 97 -9.42 -7.54 -2.88
CA GLU A 97 -8.81 -8.30 -3.98
C GLU A 97 -7.83 -7.44 -4.83
N ARG A 98 -7.74 -6.14 -4.56
CA ARG A 98 -6.84 -5.25 -5.30
C ARG A 98 -5.40 -5.46 -4.85
N SER A 99 -4.47 -5.42 -5.80
CA SER A 99 -3.03 -5.45 -5.51
C SER A 99 -2.62 -4.32 -4.57
N TRP A 100 -3.24 -3.14 -4.73
CA TRP A 100 -3.00 -1.96 -3.90
C TRP A 100 -4.29 -1.18 -3.66
N VAL A 101 -4.42 -0.61 -2.47
CA VAL A 101 -5.50 0.29 -2.08
C VAL A 101 -4.89 1.53 -1.43
N THR A 102 -5.43 2.68 -1.80
CA THR A 102 -5.03 3.98 -1.26
C THR A 102 -6.17 4.64 -0.53
N GLU A 103 -5.90 5.20 0.64
CA GLU A 103 -6.79 6.16 1.30
C GLU A 103 -6.05 7.50 1.43
N ASP A 104 -6.67 8.57 0.92
CA ASP A 104 -6.09 9.91 0.90
C ASP A 104 -6.49 10.69 2.16
N SER A 105 -5.56 11.40 2.80
CA SER A 105 -5.83 12.16 4.02
C SER A 105 -6.70 13.41 3.84
N LYS A 106 -6.92 13.88 2.61
CA LYS A 106 -7.56 15.19 2.30
C LYS A 106 -6.83 16.40 2.88
N THR A 107 -5.63 16.19 3.41
CA THR A 107 -4.78 17.23 3.99
C THR A 107 -3.64 17.55 3.02
N LYS A 108 -3.49 18.82 2.68
CA LYS A 108 -2.43 19.28 1.78
C LYS A 108 -1.30 19.89 2.60
N VAL A 109 -0.08 19.42 2.35
CA VAL A 109 1.13 19.87 3.02
C VAL A 109 2.07 20.42 1.97
N THR A 110 2.57 21.64 2.18
CA THR A 110 3.62 22.22 1.36
C THR A 110 4.96 21.97 2.03
N LEU A 111 5.90 21.36 1.32
CA LEU A 111 7.24 21.06 1.83
C LEU A 111 8.30 21.78 0.98
N PRO A 112 9.39 22.28 1.61
CA PRO A 112 10.57 22.67 0.86
C PRO A 112 11.24 21.42 0.25
N VAL A 113 11.90 21.62 -0.88
CA VAL A 113 12.68 20.60 -1.59
C VAL A 113 14.13 21.03 -1.56
N THR A 114 15.04 20.16 -1.15
CA THR A 114 16.48 20.48 -1.22
C THR A 114 16.95 20.59 -2.67
N THR A 115 17.95 21.44 -2.93
CA THR A 115 18.55 21.60 -4.28
C THR A 115 19.20 20.32 -4.81
N ARG A 116 19.46 19.34 -3.94
CA ARG A 116 20.04 18.03 -4.29
C ARG A 116 19.01 16.91 -4.31
N ALA A 117 17.71 17.24 -4.31
CA ALA A 117 16.67 16.23 -4.23
C ALA A 117 16.74 15.30 -5.44
N LYS A 118 16.61 13.99 -5.19
CA LYS A 118 16.53 13.00 -6.26
C LYS A 118 15.10 12.91 -6.75
N LEU A 119 14.85 13.32 -7.99
CA LEU A 119 13.56 13.19 -8.66
C LEU A 119 13.62 11.96 -9.56
N LEU A 120 12.76 10.98 -9.31
CA LEU A 120 12.81 9.68 -9.97
C LEU A 120 11.44 9.29 -10.54
N THR A 121 11.45 8.66 -11.71
CA THR A 121 10.27 8.22 -12.46
C THR A 121 10.40 6.76 -12.85
N VAL A 122 9.26 6.10 -13.09
CA VAL A 122 9.18 4.75 -13.64
C VAL A 122 9.24 4.73 -15.18
N ARG A 123 9.27 5.90 -15.84
CA ARG A 123 9.32 6.10 -17.30
C ARG A 123 8.37 5.15 -18.04
N ASP A 124 7.08 5.43 -17.97
CA ASP A 124 6.02 4.65 -18.63
C ASP A 124 6.03 3.14 -18.26
N GLY A 125 6.55 2.80 -17.08
CA GLY A 125 6.60 1.43 -16.57
C GLY A 125 7.74 0.59 -17.15
N ASP A 126 8.79 1.23 -17.69
CA ASP A 126 10.02 0.54 -18.10
C ASP A 126 10.62 -0.23 -16.90
N PRO A 127 10.78 -1.56 -16.99
CA PRO A 127 11.36 -2.36 -15.91
C PRO A 127 12.74 -1.88 -15.46
N GLU A 128 13.55 -1.31 -16.35
CA GLU A 128 14.87 -0.76 -15.99
C GLU A 128 14.78 0.52 -15.13
N CYS A 129 13.62 1.17 -15.15
CA CYS A 129 13.32 2.37 -14.37
C CYS A 129 12.55 2.07 -13.09
N ILE A 130 12.41 0.82 -12.68
CA ILE A 130 11.72 0.42 -11.44
C ILE A 130 12.74 -0.19 -10.46
N ASP A 131 12.83 0.37 -9.26
CA ASP A 131 13.60 -0.20 -8.15
C ASP A 131 12.83 -1.41 -7.59
N GLU A 132 13.33 -2.63 -7.87
CA GLU A 132 12.68 -3.89 -7.49
C GLU A 132 12.39 -4.00 -5.98
N ARG A 133 13.20 -3.35 -5.14
CA ARG A 133 13.06 -3.42 -3.67
C ARG A 133 11.91 -2.54 -3.17
N THR A 134 11.70 -1.39 -3.80
CA THR A 134 10.75 -0.37 -3.31
C THR A 134 9.50 -0.22 -4.17
N GLY A 135 9.50 -0.79 -5.38
CA GLY A 135 8.44 -0.61 -6.37
C GLY A 135 8.31 0.83 -6.87
N ALA A 136 9.36 1.64 -6.73
CA ALA A 136 9.37 3.06 -7.09
C ALA A 136 10.35 3.35 -8.23
N GLY A 137 10.25 4.53 -8.82
CA GLY A 137 11.10 4.99 -9.91
C GLY A 137 12.59 4.99 -9.53
N ALA A 138 13.42 4.54 -10.48
CA ALA A 138 14.87 4.52 -10.40
C ALA A 138 15.54 5.43 -11.44
N CYS A 139 14.84 5.79 -12.52
CA CYS A 139 15.34 6.69 -13.55
C CYS A 139 15.18 8.14 -13.16
N LEU A 140 16.16 9.00 -13.49
CA LEU A 140 16.09 10.43 -13.23
C LEU A 140 14.94 11.10 -13.99
N TRP A 141 14.25 11.99 -13.30
CA TRP A 141 13.21 12.84 -13.85
C TRP A 141 13.77 14.24 -14.15
N ASP A 142 13.45 14.77 -15.34
CA ASP A 142 13.63 16.20 -15.59
C ASP A 142 12.68 17.04 -14.69
N PRO A 143 13.18 18.04 -13.95
CA PRO A 143 12.34 18.86 -13.07
C PRO A 143 11.19 19.58 -13.78
N ALA A 144 11.39 20.04 -15.02
CA ALA A 144 10.34 20.73 -15.78
C ALA A 144 9.27 19.74 -16.26
N GLU A 145 9.65 18.50 -16.56
CA GLU A 145 8.72 17.41 -16.85
C GLU A 145 7.86 17.05 -15.62
N LEU A 146 8.47 16.88 -14.44
CA LEU A 146 7.73 16.64 -13.21
C LEU A 146 6.72 17.76 -12.92
N ALA A 147 7.12 19.01 -13.10
CA ALA A 147 6.25 20.17 -12.93
C ALA A 147 5.05 20.14 -13.91
N ARG A 148 5.27 19.73 -15.17
CA ARG A 148 4.17 19.56 -16.15
C ARG A 148 3.25 18.40 -15.76
N ARG A 149 3.82 17.26 -15.33
CA ARG A 149 3.06 16.06 -14.97
C ARG A 149 2.16 16.28 -13.77
N THR A 150 2.57 17.15 -12.84
CA THR A 150 1.83 17.52 -11.62
C THR A 150 1.02 18.81 -11.77
N ALA A 151 0.91 19.37 -12.98
CA ALA A 151 0.02 20.51 -13.22
C ALA A 151 -1.48 20.15 -13.15
N PRO A 152 -1.93 18.96 -13.59
CA PRO A 152 -3.28 18.49 -13.32
C PRO A 152 -3.52 18.27 -11.81
N ALA A 153 -4.75 18.48 -11.35
CA ALA A 153 -5.12 18.37 -9.93
C ALA A 153 -5.19 16.92 -9.43
N ASP A 154 -5.01 15.95 -10.32
CA ASP A 154 -5.25 14.53 -10.09
C ASP A 154 -4.12 13.90 -9.27
N GLY A 155 -2.94 14.55 -9.25
CA GLY A 155 -1.73 14.12 -8.56
C GLY A 155 -1.14 12.81 -9.10
N ILE A 156 0.04 12.47 -8.59
CA ILE A 156 0.69 11.17 -8.84
C ILE A 156 1.13 10.56 -7.51
N LEU A 157 1.12 9.23 -7.39
CA LEU A 157 1.68 8.60 -6.20
C LEU A 157 3.20 8.61 -6.27
N VAL A 158 3.83 9.08 -5.20
CA VAL A 158 5.28 9.09 -5.04
C VAL A 158 5.66 8.53 -3.68
N ARG A 159 6.77 7.82 -3.63
CA ARG A 159 7.52 7.56 -2.41
C ARG A 159 8.36 8.80 -2.12
N LEU A 160 8.00 9.49 -1.05
CA LEU A 160 8.63 10.71 -0.57
C LEU A 160 9.58 10.36 0.59
N THR A 161 10.81 10.82 0.51
CA THR A 161 11.74 10.85 1.65
C THR A 161 11.95 12.28 2.11
N THR A 162 11.83 12.51 3.42
CA THR A 162 12.10 13.81 4.04
C THR A 162 13.21 13.70 5.06
N GLU A 163 13.99 14.77 5.20
CA GLU A 163 14.93 15.00 6.30
C GLU A 163 14.50 16.30 6.99
N ASP A 164 14.15 16.21 8.27
CA ASP A 164 13.57 17.33 9.05
C ASP A 164 12.47 18.12 8.31
N GLY A 165 11.52 17.40 7.68
CA GLY A 165 10.42 18.00 6.91
C GLY A 165 10.83 18.64 5.56
N THR A 166 12.08 18.47 5.12
CA THR A 166 12.54 18.87 3.79
C THR A 166 12.59 17.67 2.85
N ALA A 167 11.96 17.76 1.68
CA ALA A 167 11.94 16.68 0.70
C ALA A 167 13.33 16.48 0.06
N THR A 168 13.90 15.29 0.24
CA THR A 168 15.23 14.90 -0.29
C THR A 168 15.17 13.86 -1.40
N ARG A 169 14.06 13.13 -1.51
CA ARG A 169 13.80 12.21 -2.62
C ARG A 169 12.31 12.16 -2.94
N ILE A 170 12.00 12.19 -4.23
CA ILE A 170 10.65 12.06 -4.77
C ILE A 170 10.74 10.99 -5.86
N ALA A 171 10.15 9.83 -5.65
CA ALA A 171 10.18 8.72 -6.60
C ALA A 171 8.75 8.26 -6.94
N GLU A 172 8.36 8.31 -8.21
CA GLU A 172 7.06 7.80 -8.69
C GLU A 172 6.84 6.35 -8.26
N VAL A 173 5.64 6.02 -7.76
CA VAL A 173 5.28 4.65 -7.41
C VAL A 173 4.77 3.92 -8.65
N TYR A 174 5.32 2.73 -8.92
CA TYR A 174 4.81 1.86 -9.98
C TYR A 174 3.53 1.14 -9.51
N LEU A 175 2.47 1.23 -10.31
CA LEU A 175 1.23 0.49 -10.12
C LEU A 175 1.01 -0.40 -11.35
N PRO A 176 1.21 -1.74 -11.23
CA PRO A 176 1.07 -2.68 -12.35
C PRO A 176 -0.38 -2.87 -12.80
#